data_AF-A0A6I2I8T1-F1
#
_entry.id   AF-A0A6I2I8T1-F1
#
_cell.length_a   1.000
_cell.length_b   1.000
_cell.length_c   1.000
_cell.angle_alpha   90.00
_cell.angle_beta   90.00
_cell.angle_gamma   90.00
#
_symmetry.space_group_name_H-M   'P 1'
#
loop_
_entity.id
_entity.type
_entity.pdbx_description
1 polymer ?
#
loop_
_entity_poly.entity_id
_entity_poly.type
_entity_poly.pdbx_seq_one_letter_code
_entity_poly.pdbx_strand_id
1 'polypeptide(L)'
;MKIADHIKQSLDAADRNELDQALLSACIAIDGTAKKTYAEESTVGVRFRRFINDHLDIIELMFGGLNLQETVFPFKDVKGKIGIGFADIIYEKFRCNLAHGEELPDGYGVSVQISNGHQQFVIDLEKQSMTLPQSAIYALGLVCVLAPVNSDQKIGSNLYHYRDPINVYVVDRWWGKIDCAKKIMDFDAQIRVKMDFTTV
;
A
#
# COMPACT_ATOMS: atom_id res chain seq x y z
N MET A 1 18.10 9.39 -5.66
CA MET A 1 16.72 9.12 -6.10
C MET A 1 15.80 9.60 -4.99
N LYS A 2 14.86 10.53 -5.27
CA LYS A 2 14.02 11.12 -4.23
C LYS A 2 12.70 10.38 -4.13
N ILE A 3 12.28 10.07 -2.90
CA ILE A 3 11.01 9.39 -2.63
C ILE A 3 9.84 10.26 -3.07
N ALA A 4 9.96 11.58 -2.95
CA ALA A 4 8.97 12.54 -3.47
C ALA A 4 8.67 12.37 -4.97
N ASP A 5 9.68 12.06 -5.81
CA ASP A 5 9.48 11.91 -7.25
C ASP A 5 8.59 10.70 -7.56
N HIS A 6 8.78 9.59 -6.84
CA HIS A 6 7.95 8.39 -7.00
C HIS A 6 6.55 8.56 -6.41
N ILE A 7 6.40 9.30 -5.30
CA ILE A 7 5.08 9.67 -4.79
C ILE A 7 4.32 10.52 -5.81
N LYS A 8 5.00 11.51 -6.41
CA LYS A 8 4.42 12.34 -7.48
C LYS A 8 4.01 11.50 -8.69
N GLN A 9 4.90 10.63 -9.18
CA GLN A 9 4.62 9.72 -10.30
C GLN A 9 3.45 8.79 -10.01
N SER A 10 3.36 8.26 -8.78
CA SER A 10 2.27 7.40 -8.35
C SER A 10 0.93 8.12 -8.43
N LEU A 11 0.85 9.35 -7.91
CA LEU A 11 -0.35 10.19 -7.96
C LEU A 11 -0.70 10.59 -9.40
N ASP A 12 0.27 11.07 -10.18
CA ASP A 12 0.07 11.46 -11.58
C ASP A 12 -0.45 10.29 -12.44
N ALA A 13 0.07 9.07 -12.21
CA ALA A 13 -0.38 7.86 -12.91
C ALA A 13 -1.77 7.42 -12.45
N ALA A 14 -2.07 7.51 -11.15
CA ALA A 14 -3.40 7.20 -10.64
C ALA A 14 -4.46 8.15 -11.22
N ASP A 15 -4.15 9.44 -11.36
CA ASP A 15 -5.04 10.44 -11.99
C ASP A 15 -5.29 10.15 -13.48
N ARG A 16 -4.34 9.49 -14.16
CA ARG A 16 -4.50 9.01 -15.54
C ARG A 16 -5.12 7.61 -15.66
N ASN A 17 -5.55 6.99 -14.55
CA ASN A 17 -6.00 5.60 -14.48
C ASN A 17 -4.94 4.56 -14.93
N GLU A 18 -3.66 4.91 -14.87
CA GLU A 18 -2.54 4.01 -15.12
C GLU A 18 -2.18 3.27 -13.82
N LEU A 19 -3.09 2.42 -13.31
CA LEU A 19 -3.04 1.91 -11.94
C LEU A 19 -1.82 1.02 -11.65
N ASP A 20 -1.38 0.20 -12.60
CA ASP A 20 -0.18 -0.63 -12.43
C ASP A 20 1.09 0.23 -12.32
N GLN A 21 1.19 1.28 -13.13
CA GLN A 21 2.28 2.25 -13.06
C GLN A 21 2.25 3.05 -11.75
N ALA A 22 1.04 3.38 -11.29
CA ALA A 22 0.83 4.06 -10.02
C ALA A 22 1.26 3.19 -8.83
N LEU A 23 0.88 1.91 -8.85
CA LEU A 23 1.26 0.94 -7.83
C LEU A 23 2.77 0.65 -7.85
N LEU A 24 3.38 0.48 -9.01
CA LEU A 24 4.82 0.32 -9.15
C LEU A 24 5.57 1.51 -8.53
N SER A 25 5.13 2.73 -8.84
CA SER A 25 5.75 3.95 -8.28
C SER A 25 5.61 4.01 -6.75
N ALA A 26 4.46 3.61 -6.19
CA ALA A 26 4.27 3.49 -4.74
C ALA A 26 5.19 2.42 -4.12
N CYS A 27 5.32 1.25 -4.76
CA CYS A 27 6.24 0.20 -4.32
C CYS A 27 7.71 0.65 -4.33
N ILE A 28 8.14 1.43 -5.32
CA ILE A 28 9.50 2.00 -5.35
C ILE A 28 9.69 3.02 -4.20
N ALA A 29 8.66 3.83 -3.90
CA ALA A 29 8.69 4.72 -2.74
C ALA A 29 8.82 3.95 -1.42
N ILE A 30 8.12 2.80 -1.28
CA ILE A 30 8.28 1.90 -0.13
C ILE A 30 9.69 1.34 -0.07
N ASP A 31 10.23 0.80 -1.17
CA ASP A 31 11.61 0.28 -1.21
C ASP A 31 12.63 1.32 -0.75
N GLY A 32 12.49 2.56 -1.24
CA GLY A 32 13.35 3.68 -0.87
C GLY A 32 13.21 4.08 0.60
N THR A 33 11.97 4.11 1.11
CA THR A 33 11.68 4.46 2.50
C THR A 33 12.16 3.37 3.45
N ALA A 34 11.81 2.11 3.20
CA ALA A 34 12.24 0.95 3.97
C ALA A 34 13.77 0.85 4.05
N LYS A 35 14.49 1.16 2.96
CA LYS A 35 15.95 1.22 2.96
C LYS A 35 16.52 2.28 3.90
N LYS A 36 15.86 3.44 4.04
CA LYS A 36 16.26 4.48 5.00
C LYS A 36 15.90 4.10 6.43
N THR A 37 14.71 3.51 6.63
CA THR A 37 14.19 3.14 7.96
C THR A 37 14.96 1.99 8.59
N TYR A 38 15.29 0.96 7.80
CA TYR A 38 15.99 -0.25 8.27
C TYR A 38 17.34 -0.37 7.55
N ALA A 39 18.23 0.60 7.80
CA ALA A 39 19.53 0.68 7.13
C ALA A 39 20.44 -0.53 7.42
N GLU A 40 20.18 -1.24 8.52
CA GLU A 40 20.84 -2.48 8.92
C GLU A 40 20.40 -3.71 8.10
N GLU A 41 19.21 -3.68 7.49
CA GLU A 41 18.65 -4.80 6.74
C GLU A 41 19.03 -4.72 5.25
N SER A 42 19.99 -5.54 4.85
CA SER A 42 20.49 -5.60 3.48
C SER A 42 19.49 -6.23 2.49
N THR A 43 18.60 -7.11 2.96
CA THR A 43 17.67 -7.88 2.12
C THR A 43 16.44 -7.04 1.78
N VAL A 44 16.29 -6.68 0.50
CA VAL A 44 15.18 -5.84 -0.02
C VAL A 44 13.83 -6.37 0.45
N GLY A 45 13.57 -7.66 0.22
CA GLY A 45 12.28 -8.27 0.53
C GLY A 45 11.94 -8.31 2.02
N VAL A 46 12.94 -8.41 2.90
CA VAL A 46 12.73 -8.41 4.35
C VAL A 46 12.35 -7.00 4.80
N ARG A 47 13.13 -5.98 4.45
CA ARG A 47 12.82 -4.60 4.84
C ARG A 47 11.54 -4.05 4.21
N PHE A 48 11.23 -4.42 2.97
CA PHE A 48 9.99 -4.00 2.30
C PHE A 48 8.76 -4.55 3.04
N ARG A 49 8.74 -5.86 3.32
CA ARG A 49 7.64 -6.48 4.05
C ARG A 49 7.51 -5.95 5.47
N ARG A 50 8.66 -5.78 6.16
CA ARG A 50 8.71 -5.19 7.50
C ARG A 50 8.10 -3.78 7.51
N PHE A 51 8.45 -2.94 6.53
CA PHE A 51 7.88 -1.60 6.43
C PHE A 51 6.36 -1.62 6.30
N ILE A 52 5.81 -2.48 5.43
CA ILE A 52 4.36 -2.61 5.27
C ILE A 52 3.72 -3.11 6.58
N ASN A 53 4.27 -4.17 7.18
CA ASN A 53 3.73 -4.77 8.40
C ASN A 53 3.73 -3.80 9.59
N ASP A 54 4.77 -2.97 9.73
CA ASP A 54 4.88 -1.98 10.81
C ASP A 54 3.87 -0.81 10.65
N HIS A 55 3.22 -0.68 9.48
CA HIS A 55 2.32 0.44 9.14
C HIS A 55 0.95 -0.03 8.63
N LEU A 56 0.53 -1.26 8.96
CA LEU A 56 -0.79 -1.78 8.54
C LEU A 56 -1.94 -0.95 9.10
N ASP A 57 -1.78 -0.33 10.28
CA ASP A 57 -2.76 0.58 10.87
C ASP A 57 -3.13 1.74 9.93
N ILE A 58 -2.13 2.39 9.34
CA ILE A 58 -2.32 3.48 8.37
C ILE A 58 -2.79 2.95 7.02
N ILE A 59 -2.28 1.79 6.59
CA ILE A 59 -2.67 1.20 5.30
C ILE A 59 -4.15 0.84 5.30
N GLU A 60 -4.60 0.17 6.36
CA GLU A 60 -5.99 -0.26 6.50
C GLU A 60 -6.93 0.95 6.52
N LEU A 61 -6.56 2.08 7.14
CA LEU A 61 -7.39 3.29 7.24
C LEU A 61 -7.93 3.77 5.87
N MET A 62 -7.16 3.57 4.80
CA MET A 62 -7.46 4.13 3.47
C MET A 62 -8.49 3.32 2.67
N PHE A 63 -8.76 2.06 3.04
CA PHE A 63 -9.84 1.26 2.41
C PHE A 63 -10.82 0.65 3.40
N GLY A 64 -10.46 0.53 4.68
CA GLY A 64 -11.34 0.01 5.73
C GLY A 64 -11.67 -1.48 5.62
N GLY A 65 -12.40 -1.99 6.61
CA GLY A 65 -13.14 -3.25 6.52
C GLY A 65 -12.34 -4.53 6.73
N LEU A 66 -11.03 -4.54 6.53
CA LEU A 66 -10.19 -5.74 6.61
C LEU A 66 -9.05 -5.58 7.62
N ASN A 67 -8.94 -6.49 8.58
CA ASN A 67 -7.79 -6.60 9.48
C ASN A 67 -6.67 -7.37 8.76
N LEU A 68 -5.76 -6.66 8.10
CA LEU A 68 -4.63 -7.24 7.37
C LEU A 68 -3.57 -7.83 8.30
N GLN A 69 -3.48 -7.31 9.52
CA GLN A 69 -2.55 -7.81 10.53
C GLN A 69 -2.90 -9.25 10.96
N GLU A 70 -4.18 -9.57 11.08
CA GLU A 70 -4.64 -10.89 11.52
C GLU A 70 -5.10 -11.81 10.38
N THR A 71 -5.40 -11.25 9.20
CA THR A 71 -5.86 -12.04 8.05
C THR A 71 -4.69 -12.74 7.39
N VAL A 72 -4.81 -14.06 7.26
CA VAL A 72 -3.88 -14.92 6.50
C VAL A 72 -4.62 -15.41 5.26
N PHE A 73 -4.15 -15.01 4.07
CA PHE A 73 -4.81 -15.38 2.82
C PHE A 73 -4.40 -16.79 2.42
N PRO A 74 -5.34 -17.64 1.95
CA PRO A 74 -5.10 -19.05 1.61
C PRO A 74 -4.42 -19.19 0.23
N PHE A 75 -3.52 -18.27 -0.10
CA PHE A 75 -2.78 -18.25 -1.37
C PHE A 75 -1.39 -18.86 -1.18
N LYS A 76 -0.79 -19.28 -2.30
CA LYS A 76 0.58 -19.80 -2.33
C LYS A 76 1.61 -18.69 -2.42
N ASP A 77 2.61 -18.76 -1.54
CA ASP A 77 3.86 -18.00 -1.67
C ASP A 77 4.70 -18.47 -2.87
N VAL A 78 5.81 -17.79 -3.15
CA VAL A 78 6.77 -18.21 -4.20
C VAL A 78 7.38 -19.61 -4.00
N LYS A 79 7.27 -20.21 -2.81
CA LYS A 79 7.75 -21.56 -2.50
C LYS A 79 6.63 -22.61 -2.52
N GLY A 80 5.39 -22.21 -2.83
CA GLY A 80 4.21 -23.07 -2.85
C GLY A 80 3.57 -23.33 -1.48
N LYS A 81 4.04 -22.67 -0.41
CA LYS A 81 3.42 -22.76 0.93
C LYS A 81 2.14 -21.93 0.96
N ILE A 82 1.07 -22.51 1.47
CA ILE A 82 -0.22 -21.83 1.66
C ILE A 82 -0.19 -20.99 2.94
N GLY A 83 -0.77 -19.80 2.86
CA GLY A 83 -0.92 -18.89 3.99
C GLY A 83 0.09 -17.75 3.90
N ILE A 84 -0.33 -16.65 3.28
CA ILE A 84 0.51 -15.46 3.08
C ILE A 84 -0.16 -14.21 3.64
N GLY A 85 0.65 -13.27 4.14
CA GLY A 85 0.18 -11.98 4.62
C GLY A 85 0.05 -10.96 3.49
N PHE A 86 -0.57 -9.82 3.81
CA PHE A 86 -0.72 -8.72 2.86
C PHE A 86 0.63 -8.22 2.31
N ALA A 87 1.63 -8.04 3.18
CA ALA A 87 2.96 -7.60 2.77
C ALA A 87 3.65 -8.57 1.81
N ASP A 88 3.43 -9.88 1.98
CA ASP A 88 3.93 -10.91 1.06
C ASP A 88 3.27 -10.78 -0.32
N ILE A 89 1.95 -10.58 -0.36
CA ILE A 89 1.20 -10.37 -1.60
C ILE A 89 1.72 -9.12 -2.34
N ILE A 90 1.84 -7.99 -1.65
CA ILE A 90 2.35 -6.75 -2.26
C ILE A 90 3.76 -6.95 -2.81
N TYR A 91 4.64 -7.61 -2.07
CA TYR A 91 6.01 -7.82 -2.52
C TYR A 91 6.10 -8.81 -3.70
N GLU A 92 5.50 -10.00 -3.54
CA GLU A 92 5.70 -11.13 -4.45
C GLU A 92 4.85 -11.02 -5.71
N LYS A 93 3.60 -10.56 -5.60
CA LYS A 93 2.63 -10.58 -6.69
C LYS A 93 2.60 -9.25 -7.44
N PHE A 94 2.71 -8.13 -6.72
CA PHE A 94 2.68 -6.81 -7.35
C PHE A 94 4.08 -6.24 -7.62
N ARG A 95 4.86 -5.96 -6.58
CA ARG A 95 6.15 -5.27 -6.70
C ARG A 95 7.13 -6.01 -7.60
N CYS A 96 7.33 -7.32 -7.39
CA CYS A 96 8.30 -8.08 -8.19
C CYS A 96 7.93 -8.11 -9.68
N ASN A 97 6.71 -8.55 -10.05
CA ASN A 97 6.29 -8.60 -11.46
C ASN A 97 6.39 -7.23 -12.13
N LEU A 98 5.82 -6.19 -11.52
CA LEU A 98 5.84 -4.83 -12.09
C LEU A 98 7.27 -4.27 -12.23
N ALA A 99 8.16 -4.52 -11.26
CA ALA A 99 9.55 -4.07 -11.34
C ALA A 99 10.37 -4.80 -12.41
N HIS A 100 9.97 -6.02 -12.78
CA HIS A 100 10.57 -6.79 -13.87
C HIS A 100 9.93 -6.49 -15.23
N GLY A 101 8.92 -5.62 -15.29
CA GLY A 101 8.17 -5.33 -16.50
C GLY A 101 7.29 -6.49 -16.96
N GLU A 102 6.99 -7.41 -16.03
CA GLU A 102 6.12 -8.56 -16.26
C GLU A 102 4.66 -8.17 -15.98
N GLU A 103 3.74 -8.86 -16.63
CA GLU A 103 2.31 -8.76 -16.31
C GLU A 103 2.06 -9.29 -14.89
N LEU A 104 1.02 -8.76 -14.23
CA LEU A 104 0.58 -9.33 -12.96
C LEU A 104 0.11 -10.78 -13.16
N PRO A 105 0.31 -11.68 -12.17
CA PRO A 105 -0.20 -13.03 -12.26
C PRO A 105 -1.72 -13.04 -12.45
N ASP A 106 -2.26 -14.06 -13.13
CA ASP A 106 -3.69 -14.14 -13.44
C ASP A 106 -4.57 -13.93 -12.18
N GLY A 107 -5.61 -13.13 -12.35
CA GLY A 107 -6.54 -12.72 -11.30
C GLY A 107 -6.01 -11.67 -10.31
N TYR A 108 -4.73 -11.27 -10.37
CA TYR A 108 -4.22 -10.13 -9.60
C TYR A 108 -4.42 -8.83 -10.38
N GLY A 109 -4.73 -7.75 -9.68
CA GLY A 109 -4.90 -6.45 -10.32
C GLY A 109 -5.22 -5.33 -9.35
N VAL A 110 -5.49 -4.16 -9.91
CA VAL A 110 -6.02 -3.01 -9.19
C VAL A 110 -7.33 -2.58 -9.84
N SER A 111 -8.40 -2.46 -9.07
CA SER A 111 -9.68 -1.95 -9.53
C SER A 111 -9.82 -0.45 -9.28
N VAL A 112 -10.46 0.25 -10.23
CA VAL A 112 -10.91 1.63 -10.03
C VAL A 112 -11.97 1.71 -8.93
N GLN A 113 -12.11 2.88 -8.34
CA GLN A 113 -13.18 3.16 -7.39
C GLN A 113 -14.56 3.00 -8.06
N ILE A 114 -15.46 2.22 -7.44
CA ILE A 114 -16.79 1.92 -8.00
C ILE A 114 -17.69 3.16 -7.92
N SER A 115 -17.64 3.89 -6.81
CA SER A 115 -18.26 5.20 -6.63
C SER A 115 -17.60 5.94 -5.46
N ASN A 116 -17.85 7.24 -5.31
CA ASN A 116 -17.28 8.02 -4.21
C ASN A 116 -17.52 7.34 -2.85
N GLY A 117 -16.43 7.10 -2.10
CA GLY A 117 -16.45 6.37 -0.83
C GLY A 117 -16.56 4.84 -0.91
N HIS A 118 -16.84 4.27 -2.08
CA HIS A 118 -17.01 2.82 -2.26
C HIS A 118 -15.88 2.20 -3.08
N GLN A 119 -15.03 1.43 -2.40
CA GLN A 119 -13.95 0.69 -3.01
C GLN A 119 -14.20 -0.81 -2.83
N GLN A 120 -13.69 -1.64 -3.73
CA GLN A 120 -13.85 -3.08 -3.65
C GLN A 120 -12.50 -3.74 -3.48
N PHE A 121 -12.41 -4.56 -2.45
CA PHE A 121 -11.33 -5.50 -2.24
C PHE A 121 -11.85 -6.87 -2.66
N VAL A 122 -11.31 -7.45 -3.72
CA VAL A 122 -11.79 -8.74 -4.26
C VAL A 122 -10.79 -9.82 -3.93
N ILE A 123 -11.27 -10.89 -3.30
CA ILE A 123 -10.50 -12.09 -2.97
C ILE A 123 -11.15 -13.22 -3.77
N ASP A 124 -10.40 -13.79 -4.72
CA ASP A 124 -10.83 -14.93 -5.51
C ASP A 124 -10.13 -16.19 -4.99
N LEU A 125 -10.89 -17.07 -4.36
CA LEU A 125 -10.37 -18.30 -3.73
C LEU A 125 -10.07 -19.39 -4.76
N GLU A 126 -10.81 -19.43 -5.86
CA GLU A 126 -10.60 -20.40 -6.94
C GLU A 126 -9.31 -20.08 -7.68
N LYS A 127 -9.12 -18.80 -8.03
CA LYS A 127 -7.90 -18.32 -8.69
C LYS A 127 -6.73 -18.07 -7.75
N GLN A 128 -6.96 -18.11 -6.44
CA GLN A 128 -5.98 -17.75 -5.41
C GLN A 128 -5.36 -16.36 -5.63
N SER A 129 -6.22 -15.40 -5.93
CA SER A 129 -5.83 -14.07 -6.38
C SER A 129 -6.55 -12.96 -5.62
N MET A 130 -6.03 -11.75 -5.79
CA MET A 130 -6.56 -10.56 -5.13
C MET A 130 -6.53 -9.36 -6.09
N THR A 131 -7.66 -8.68 -6.18
CA THR A 131 -7.74 -7.36 -6.81
C THR A 131 -7.79 -6.31 -5.72
N LEU A 132 -6.77 -5.45 -5.70
CA LEU A 132 -6.67 -4.36 -4.76
C LEU A 132 -7.57 -3.18 -5.17
N PRO A 133 -8.16 -2.47 -4.22
CA PRO A 133 -8.78 -1.19 -4.50
C PRO A 133 -7.71 -0.13 -4.83
N GLN A 134 -8.03 0.85 -5.67
CA GLN A 134 -7.14 1.97 -5.98
C GLN A 134 -6.62 2.70 -4.73
N SER A 135 -7.39 2.78 -3.64
CA SER A 135 -6.90 3.37 -2.39
C SER A 135 -5.75 2.60 -1.76
N ALA A 136 -5.51 1.33 -2.10
CA ALA A 136 -4.30 0.63 -1.66
C ALA A 136 -3.04 1.34 -2.18
N ILE A 137 -3.05 1.89 -3.40
CA ILE A 137 -1.95 2.70 -3.93
C ILE A 137 -1.74 3.94 -3.07
N TYR A 138 -2.83 4.62 -2.71
CA TYR A 138 -2.78 5.81 -1.87
C TYR A 138 -2.29 5.49 -0.45
N ALA A 139 -2.70 4.35 0.11
CA ALA A 139 -2.30 3.88 1.43
C ALA A 139 -0.79 3.59 1.49
N LEU A 140 -0.30 2.82 0.51
CA LEU A 140 1.11 2.48 0.37
C LEU A 140 2.00 3.72 0.14
N GLY A 141 1.49 4.72 -0.60
CA GLY A 141 2.17 6.00 -0.77
C GLY A 141 2.14 6.88 0.49
N LEU A 142 0.99 6.96 1.17
CA LEU A 142 0.80 7.80 2.37
C LEU A 142 1.76 7.40 3.49
N VAL A 143 1.96 6.11 3.74
CA VAL A 143 2.92 5.65 4.77
C VAL A 143 4.35 6.11 4.48
N CYS A 144 4.73 6.21 3.20
CA CYS A 144 6.04 6.75 2.82
C CYS A 144 6.15 8.26 3.06
N VAL A 145 5.05 9.00 2.85
CA VAL A 145 5.00 10.45 3.14
C VAL A 145 5.11 10.68 4.63
N LEU A 146 4.38 9.94 5.45
CA LEU A 146 4.36 10.11 6.90
C LEU A 146 5.67 9.68 7.58
N ALA A 147 6.44 8.79 6.97
CA ALA A 147 7.67 8.23 7.56
C ALA A 147 8.68 9.32 7.96
N PRO A 148 9.13 9.37 9.23
CA PRO A 148 10.05 10.41 9.73
C PRO A 148 11.34 10.54 8.93
N VAL A 149 11.87 9.43 8.41
CA VAL A 149 13.08 9.39 7.55
C VAL A 149 12.95 10.15 6.22
N ASN A 150 11.73 10.60 5.89
CA ASN A 150 11.40 11.35 4.69
C ASN A 150 10.98 12.80 5.00
N SER A 151 11.23 13.32 6.20
CA SER A 151 10.90 14.71 6.55
C SER A 151 11.58 15.76 5.68
N ASP A 152 12.67 15.39 4.99
CA ASP A 152 13.44 16.24 4.07
C ASP A 152 12.87 16.26 2.64
N GLN A 153 11.90 15.40 2.34
CA GLN A 153 11.29 15.29 1.02
C GLN A 153 10.31 16.43 0.77
N LYS A 154 10.11 16.74 -0.52
CA LYS A 154 9.11 17.71 -0.99
C LYS A 154 8.82 17.48 -2.46
N ILE A 155 7.55 17.57 -2.86
CA ILE A 155 7.14 17.66 -4.27
C ILE A 155 7.32 19.10 -4.77
N GLY A 156 7.03 20.09 -3.91
CA GLY A 156 7.06 21.51 -4.23
C GLY A 156 5.73 22.02 -4.78
N SER A 157 4.61 21.36 -4.46
CA SER A 157 3.27 21.73 -4.91
C SER A 157 2.19 21.25 -3.95
N ASN A 158 1.28 22.15 -3.59
CA ASN A 158 0.10 21.85 -2.76
C ASN A 158 -1.06 21.20 -3.55
N LEU A 159 -0.87 20.93 -4.85
CA LEU A 159 -1.89 20.29 -5.68
C LEU A 159 -1.99 18.78 -5.44
N TYR A 160 -0.92 18.17 -4.91
CA TYR A 160 -0.85 16.74 -4.64
C TYR A 160 -1.47 16.42 -3.28
N HIS A 161 -2.37 15.45 -3.27
CA HIS A 161 -3.11 15.09 -2.07
C HIS A 161 -3.49 13.61 -2.06
N TYR A 162 -3.51 13.01 -0.87
CA TYR A 162 -4.19 11.74 -0.61
C TYR A 162 -5.59 11.99 -0.06
N ARG A 163 -6.49 11.03 -0.23
CA ARG A 163 -7.87 11.11 0.29
C ARG A 163 -8.25 9.80 0.94
N ASP A 164 -8.82 9.88 2.14
CA ASP A 164 -9.66 8.83 2.69
C ASP A 164 -11.15 9.24 2.50
N PRO A 165 -12.15 8.42 2.91
CA PRO A 165 -13.56 8.77 2.74
C PRO A 165 -14.01 10.09 3.42
N ILE A 166 -13.26 10.59 4.39
CA ILE A 166 -13.59 11.73 5.26
C ILE A 166 -12.63 12.92 5.03
N ASN A 167 -11.34 12.66 4.79
CA ASN A 167 -10.27 13.65 4.86
C ASN A 167 -9.49 13.80 3.54
N VAL A 168 -8.89 14.97 3.37
CA VAL A 168 -7.94 15.28 2.29
C VAL A 168 -6.60 15.71 2.88
N TYR A 169 -5.53 15.01 2.48
CA TYR A 169 -4.18 15.21 3.00
C TYR A 169 -3.27 15.80 1.92
N VAL A 170 -2.98 17.10 1.99
CA VAL A 170 -2.02 17.76 1.09
C VAL A 170 -0.61 17.22 1.34
N VAL A 171 -0.03 16.49 0.38
CA VAL A 171 1.19 15.69 0.54
C VAL A 171 2.34 16.49 1.18
N ASP A 172 2.63 17.68 0.65
CA ASP A 172 3.75 18.49 1.13
C ASP A 172 3.60 19.02 2.57
N ARG A 173 2.40 18.91 3.17
CA ARG A 173 2.18 19.27 4.59
C ARG A 173 2.45 18.12 5.55
N TRP A 174 2.61 16.89 5.06
CA TRP A 174 2.58 15.66 5.86
C TRP A 174 3.92 14.92 5.95
N TRP A 175 4.95 15.35 5.21
CA TRP A 175 6.27 14.72 5.23
C TRP A 175 6.83 14.55 6.64
N GLY A 176 7.08 13.30 7.04
CA GLY A 176 7.67 12.94 8.33
C GLY A 176 6.77 13.12 9.56
N LYS A 177 5.45 13.30 9.36
CA LYS A 177 4.51 13.64 10.45
C LYS A 177 3.62 12.47 10.90
N ILE A 178 4.16 11.25 10.96
CA ILE A 178 3.41 10.06 11.39
C ILE A 178 2.76 10.24 12.77
N ASP A 179 3.45 10.85 13.74
CA ASP A 179 2.90 11.07 15.09
C ASP A 179 1.72 12.04 15.09
N CYS A 180 1.72 13.02 14.19
CA CYS A 180 0.57 13.92 14.02
C CYS A 180 -0.60 13.18 13.37
N ALA A 181 -0.33 12.39 12.33
CA ALA A 181 -1.34 11.57 11.67
C ALA A 181 -2.01 10.61 12.66
N LYS A 182 -1.23 9.92 13.50
CA LYS A 182 -1.71 9.02 14.57
C LYS A 182 -2.64 9.68 15.60
N LYS A 183 -2.61 11.01 15.73
CA LYS A 183 -3.46 11.76 16.67
C LYS A 183 -4.73 12.32 16.05
N ILE A 184 -4.79 12.45 14.73
CA ILE A 184 -5.90 13.14 14.07
C ILE A 184 -6.67 12.25 13.10
N MET A 185 -6.06 11.18 12.61
CA MET A 185 -6.75 10.18 11.81
C MET A 185 -7.47 9.22 12.75
N ASP A 186 -8.64 8.76 12.33
CA ASP A 186 -9.55 7.98 13.17
C ASP A 186 -9.24 6.47 13.09
N PHE A 187 -8.22 6.04 13.82
CA PHE A 187 -7.85 4.63 13.91
C PHE A 187 -8.79 3.81 14.81
N ASP A 188 -9.48 4.47 15.75
CA ASP A 188 -10.30 3.80 16.78
C ASP A 188 -11.72 3.49 16.28
N ALA A 189 -12.29 4.31 15.39
CA ALA A 189 -13.60 4.03 14.81
C ALA A 189 -13.56 3.05 13.63
N GLN A 190 -12.38 2.60 13.22
CA GLN A 190 -12.22 1.78 12.04
C GLN A 190 -12.75 0.35 12.27
N ILE A 191 -13.72 -0.07 11.47
CA ILE A 191 -14.17 -1.47 11.44
C ILE A 191 -13.07 -2.32 10.82
N ARG A 192 -12.53 -3.26 11.59
CA ARG A 192 -11.50 -4.22 11.18
C ARG A 192 -12.03 -5.64 11.32
N VAL A 193 -12.29 -6.30 10.19
CA VAL A 193 -12.77 -7.70 10.19
C VAL A 193 -11.62 -8.61 9.78
N LYS A 194 -11.28 -9.59 10.63
CA LYS A 194 -10.38 -10.68 10.24
C LYS A 194 -11.14 -11.62 9.30
N MET A 195 -10.62 -11.86 8.11
CA MET A 195 -11.19 -12.90 7.24
C MET A 195 -10.70 -14.27 7.70
N ASP A 196 -11.64 -15.19 7.91
CA ASP A 196 -11.35 -16.57 8.28
C ASP A 196 -11.59 -17.49 7.07
N PHE A 197 -10.53 -18.16 6.62
CA PHE A 197 -10.54 -19.07 5.48
C PHE A 197 -10.43 -20.54 5.92
N THR A 198 -10.63 -20.86 7.20
CA THR A 198 -10.51 -22.24 7.70
C THR A 198 -11.66 -23.16 7.27
N THR A 199 -12.76 -22.59 6.78
CA THR A 199 -13.99 -23.32 6.39
C THR A 199 -14.26 -23.32 4.89
N VAL A 200 -13.32 -22.82 4.07
CA VAL A 200 -13.45 -22.71 2.60
C VAL A 200 -12.63 -23.76 1.88
#